data_AF-A0A0L0NXC3-F1
#
_entry.id   AF-A0A0L0NXC3-F1
#
_cell.length_a   1.000
_cell.length_b   1.000
_cell.length_c   1.000
_cell.angle_alpha   90.00
_cell.angle_beta   90.00
_cell.angle_gamma   90.00
#
_symmetry.space_group_name_H-M   'P 1'
#
loop_
_entity.id
_entity.type
_entity.pdbx_description
1 polymer ?
#
loop_
_entity_poly.entity_id
_entity_poly.type
_entity_poly.pdbx_seq_one_letter_code
_entity_poly.pdbx_strand_id
1 'polypeptide(L)' 'MVATAMSVIIRLELSGSSPQFLQGNNQVFNVMVTGHAIAMIFLFVMPVLIGAFGNYFLPIMIGGVDMAFARLNNISF' A
#
# COMPACT_ATOMS: atom_id res chain seq x y z
N MET A 1 -3.61 4.82 -5.83
CA MET A 1 -4.92 5.50 -5.71
C MET A 1 -6.05 4.60 -5.20
N VAL A 2 -6.02 3.30 -5.48
CA VAL A 2 -7.08 2.36 -5.02
C VAL A 2 -7.18 2.34 -3.50
N ALA A 3 -6.06 2.16 -2.79
CA ALA A 3 -6.05 2.14 -1.33
C ALA A 3 -6.54 3.45 -0.71
N THR A 4 -6.15 4.60 -1.26
CA THR A 4 -6.65 5.91 -0.80
C THR A 4 -8.15 6.08 -1.07
N ALA A 5 -8.67 5.59 -2.20
CA ALA A 5 -10.12 5.59 -2.45
C ALA A 5 -10.87 4.77 -1.39
N MET A 6 -10.36 3.58 -1.00
CA MET A 6 -10.95 2.80 0.10
C MET A 6 -10.94 3.57 1.42
N SER A 7 -9.85 4.32 1.71
CA SER A 7 -9.78 5.19 2.89
C SER A 7 -10.83 6.30 2.88
N VAL A 8 -11.12 6.88 1.71
CA VAL A 8 -12.17 7.89 1.57
C VAL A 8 -13.53 7.27 1.85
N ILE A 9 -13.83 6.08 1.32
CA ILE A 9 -15.11 5.41 1.56
C ILE A 9 -15.27 5.04 3.05
N ILE A 10 -14.20 4.55 3.70
CA ILE A 10 -14.20 4.27 5.15
C ILE A 10 -14.55 5.54 5.95
N ARG A 11 -13.93 6.69 5.60
CA ARG A 11 -14.21 7.97 6.28
C ARG A 11 -15.62 8.47 6.03
N LEU A 12 -16.14 8.28 4.81
CA LEU A 12 -17.51 8.62 4.47
C LEU A 12 -18.49 7.80 5.33
N GLU A 13 -18.28 6.49 5.44
CA GLU A 13 -19.12 5.64 6.30
C GLU A 13 -19.06 6.04 7.79
N LEU A 14 -17.89 6.49 8.26
CA LEU A 14 -17.69 6.94 9.65
C LEU A 14 -18.08 8.40 9.92
N SER A 15 -18.62 9.13 8.95
CA SER A 15 -18.88 10.57 9.13
C SER A 15 -20.08 10.89 10.04
N GLY A 16 -20.80 9.87 10.52
CA GLY A 16 -21.96 9.98 11.40
C GLY A 16 -22.22 8.66 12.13
N SER A 17 -23.18 8.65 13.06
CA SER A 17 -23.43 7.51 13.97
C SER A 17 -24.31 6.41 13.39
N SER A 18 -25.09 6.69 12.33
CA SER A 18 -25.90 5.70 11.62
C SER A 18 -25.19 5.25 10.33
N PRO A 19 -25.48 4.03 9.83
CA PRO A 19 -24.94 3.56 8.55
C PRO A 19 -25.33 4.52 7.44
N GLN A 20 -24.35 4.95 6.64
CA GLN A 20 -24.57 6.01 5.66
C GLN A 20 -24.62 5.48 4.23
N PHE A 21 -23.54 4.85 3.80
CA PHE A 21 -23.31 4.43 2.41
C PHE A 21 -23.38 2.91 2.27
N LEU A 22 -22.95 2.16 3.29
CA LEU A 22 -22.89 0.70 3.26
C LEU A 22 -24.17 0.01 3.72
N GLN A 23 -25.26 0.77 3.95
CA GLN A 23 -26.59 0.22 4.29
C GLN A 23 -26.57 -0.74 5.50
N GLY A 24 -25.62 -0.56 6.43
CA GLY A 24 -25.44 -1.42 7.60
C GLY A 24 -24.68 -2.73 7.35
N ASN A 25 -24.06 -2.91 6.18
CA ASN A 25 -23.26 -4.09 5.88
C ASN A 25 -21.85 -4.01 6.50
N ASN A 26 -21.74 -4.56 7.71
CA ASN A 26 -20.49 -4.58 8.48
C ASN A 26 -19.39 -5.46 7.85
N GLN A 27 -19.75 -6.47 7.06
CA GLN A 27 -18.75 -7.32 6.42
C GLN A 27 -17.98 -6.49 5.38
N VAL A 28 -18.70 -5.79 4.50
CA VAL A 28 -18.10 -4.98 3.43
C VAL A 28 -17.20 -3.90 4.02
N PHE A 29 -17.62 -3.30 5.15
CA PHE A 29 -16.78 -2.37 5.90
C PHE A 29 -15.45 -3.01 6.34
N ASN A 30 -15.51 -4.19 6.96
CA ASN A 30 -14.32 -4.91 7.41
C ASN A 30 -13.39 -5.28 6.25
N VAL A 31 -13.93 -5.75 5.12
CA VAL A 31 -13.14 -6.05 3.91
C VAL A 31 -12.48 -4.81 3.36
N MET A 32 -13.16 -3.67 3.36
CA MET A 32 -12.55 -2.41 2.94
C MET A 32 -11.43 -1.97 3.89
N VAL A 33 -11.62 -2.07 5.20
CA VAL A 33 -10.57 -1.71 6.18
C VAL A 33 -9.35 -2.61 6.02
N THR A 34 -9.54 -3.93 5.94
CA THR A 34 -8.43 -4.87 5.76
C THR A 34 -7.74 -4.70 4.41
N GLY A 35 -8.51 -4.50 3.34
CA GLY A 35 -7.96 -4.29 2.00
C GLY A 35 -7.20 -2.96 1.88
N HIS A 36 -7.69 -1.90 2.52
CA HIS A 36 -6.98 -0.64 2.64
C HIS A 36 -5.63 -0.83 3.34
N ALA A 37 -5.62 -1.51 4.49
CA ALA A 37 -4.40 -1.75 5.27
C ALA A 37 -3.37 -2.58 4.49
N ILE A 38 -3.79 -3.70 3.88
CA ILE A 38 -2.91 -4.55 3.08
C ILE A 38 -2.33 -3.77 1.90
N ALA A 39 -3.17 -3.05 1.15
CA ALA A 39 -2.72 -2.29 -0.01
C ALA A 39 -1.78 -1.14 0.37
N MET A 40 -2.03 -0.43 1.48
CA MET A 40 -1.13 0.64 1.92
C MET A 40 0.22 0.10 2.41
N ILE A 41 0.22 -0.94 3.23
CA ILE A 41 1.46 -1.44 3.86
C ILE A 41 2.29 -2.24 2.85
N PHE A 42 1.69 -3.29 2.28
CA PHE A 42 2.42 -4.26 1.46
C PHE A 42 2.58 -3.83 0.01
N LEU A 43 1.65 -3.05 -0.54
CA LEU A 43 1.66 -2.70 -1.96
C LEU A 43 2.01 -1.23 -2.23
N PHE A 44 2.15 -0.38 -1.20
CA PHE A 44 2.56 1.01 -1.36
C PHE A 44 3.80 1.36 -0.54
N VAL A 45 3.72 1.34 0.80
CA VAL A 45 4.83 1.80 1.66
C VAL A 45 6.08 0.95 1.47
N MET A 46 5.99 -0.37 1.57
CA MET A 46 7.15 -1.25 1.38
C MET A 46 7.73 -1.19 -0.05
N PRO A 47 6.94 -1.30 -1.12
CA PRO A 47 7.48 -1.22 -2.47
C PRO A 47 8.09 0.14 -2.81
N VAL A 48 7.55 1.25 -2.28
CA VAL A 48 8.11 2.58 -2.57
C VAL A 48 9.42 2.81 -1.81
N LEU A 49 9.44 2.55 -0.49
CA LEU A 49 10.61 2.86 0.33
C LEU A 49 11.73 1.82 0.15
N ILE A 50 11.39 0.53 0.19
CA ILE A 50 12.39 -0.55 0.12
C ILE A 50 12.65 -0.94 -1.33
N GLY A 51 11.59 -1.09 -2.14
CA GLY A 51 11.72 -1.45 -3.54
C GLY A 51 12.32 -0.32 -4.38
N ALA A 52 11.57 0.77 -4.59
CA ALA A 52 11.99 1.84 -5.50
C ALA A 52 13.18 2.64 -4.96
N PHE A 53 13.05 3.26 -3.79
CA PHE A 53 14.14 4.06 -3.24
C PHE A 53 15.33 3.22 -2.79
N GLY A 54 15.10 2.05 -2.19
CA GLY A 54 16.17 1.13 -1.85
C GLY A 54 16.98 0.69 -3.08
N ASN A 55 16.33 0.19 -4.14
CA ASN A 55 17.05 -0.24 -5.34
C ASN A 55 17.75 0.91 -6.07
N TYR A 56 17.21 2.12 -6.03
CA TYR A 56 17.79 3.25 -6.73
C TYR A 56 18.96 3.89 -5.96
N PHE A 57 18.76 4.21 -4.68
CA PHE A 57 19.73 5.00 -3.92
C PHE A 57 20.79 4.14 -3.24
N LEU A 58 20.48 2.91 -2.84
CA LEU A 58 21.44 2.08 -2.09
C LEU A 58 22.74 1.81 -2.88
N PRO A 59 22.71 1.39 -4.15
CA PRO A 59 23.94 1.20 -4.93
C PRO A 59 24.74 2.50 -5.07
N ILE A 60 24.06 3.62 -5.30
CA ILE A 60 24.70 4.94 -5.44
C ILE A 60 25.40 5.35 -4.16
N MET A 61 24.74 5.20 -3.00
CA MET A 61 25.28 5.59 -1.69
C MET A 61 26.52 4.77 -1.30
N ILE A 62 26.61 3.50 -1.73
CA ILE A 62 27.76 2.64 -1.45
C ILE A 62 28.81 2.64 -2.58
N GLY A 63 28.61 3.45 -3.65
CA GLY A 63 29.50 3.51 -4.81
C GLY A 63 29.47 2.26 -5.70
N GLY A 64 28.44 1.43 -5.58
CA GLY A 64 28.22 0.26 -6.43
C GLY A 64 27.62 0.64 -7.78
N VAL A 65 28.00 -0.10 -8.83
CA VAL A 65 27.45 0.08 -10.18
C VAL A 65 26.03 -0.51 -10.31
N ASP A 66 25.74 -1.58 -9.59
CA ASP A 66 24.44 -2.26 -9.55
C ASP A 66 24.32 -3.16 -8.30
N MET A 67 23.15 -3.76 -8.07
CA MET A 67 22.88 -4.76 -7.05
C MET A 67 23.56 -6.10 -7.38
N ALA A 68 24.08 -6.79 -6.36
CA ALA A 68 24.81 -8.06 -6.53
C ALA A 68 24.01 -9.16 -7.28
N PHE A 69 22.68 -9.18 -7.10
CA PHE A 69 21.79 -10.16 -7.74
C PHE A 69 20.69 -9.47 -8.57
N ALA A 70 21.07 -8.79 -9.64
CA ALA A 70 20.15 -8.02 -10.50
C ALA A 70 18.93 -8.82 -11.00
N ARG A 71 19.08 -10.11 -11.32
CA ARG A 71 17.95 -10.96 -11.78
C ARG A 71 16.95 -11.29 -10.68
N LEU A 72 17.42 -11.54 -9.45
CA LEU A 72 16.54 -11.76 -8.30
C LEU A 72 15.83 -10.46 -7.94
N ASN A 73 16.52 -9.33 -8.05
CA ASN A 73 15.92 -8.02 -7.87
C ASN A 73 14.76 -7.77 -8.85
N ASN A 74 14.93 -8.15 -10.12
CA ASN A 74 13.88 -8.01 -11.13
C ASN A 74 12.64 -8.89 -10.87
N ILE A 75 12.79 -10.05 -10.21
CA ILE A 75 11.66 -10.91 -9.81
C ILE A 75 10.94 -10.34 -8.58
N SER A 76 11.66 -9.57 -7.75
CA SER A 76 11.11 -9.01 -6.51
C SER A 76 10.20 -7.80 -6.70
N PHE A 77 10.16 -7.24 -7.92
CA PHE A 77 9.30 -6.12 -8.29
C PHE A 77 7.89 -6.58 -8.63
#